data_AF-A0A857FWX2-F1
#
_entry.id   AF-A0A857FWX2-F1
#
_cell.length_a   1.000
_cell.length_b   1.000
_cell.length_c   1.000
_cell.angle_alpha   90.00
_cell.angle_beta   90.00
_cell.angle_gamma   90.00
#
_symmetry.space_group_name_H-M   'P 1'
#
loop_
_entity.id
_entity.type
_entity.pdbx_description
1 polymer ?
#
loop_
_entity_poly.entity_id
_entity_poly.type
_entity_poly.pdbx_seq_one_letter_code
_entity_poly.pdbx_strand_id
1 'polypeptide(L)'
;MDVEIHSVLEEAAVTIMLHADPLEQEAQAQGGLQERRMERERQELAIVNGRIQSVMTAIEDGLYTPALKTRMQQLEDPAARLRASLQIAGTHQRAVLTAPRRFTTQARKPIAALRERDDTETVLKLRRMIGPVAMTPAAGQSGLRFTLRTRRVCEG
;
A
#
# COMPACT_ATOMS: atom_id res chain seq x y z
N MET A 1 32.89 18.75 -7.64
CA MET A 1 31.83 18.64 -6.62
C MET A 1 30.45 18.52 -7.24
N ASP A 2 30.00 19.44 -8.11
CA ASP A 2 28.63 19.33 -8.70
C ASP A 2 28.45 18.11 -9.64
N VAL A 3 29.45 17.78 -10.46
CA VAL A 3 29.40 16.63 -11.39
C VAL A 3 29.31 15.28 -10.66
N GLU A 4 29.97 15.15 -9.51
CA GLU A 4 29.93 13.93 -8.69
C GLU A 4 28.56 13.77 -8.00
N ILE A 5 27.94 14.89 -7.60
CA ILE A 5 26.59 14.87 -7.00
C ILE A 5 25.56 14.48 -8.07
N HIS A 6 25.69 14.98 -9.29
CA HIS A 6 24.80 14.66 -10.41
C HIS A 6 24.87 13.17 -10.77
N SER A 7 26.07 12.63 -10.94
CA SER A 7 26.29 11.20 -11.21
C SER A 7 25.67 10.29 -10.12
N VAL A 8 25.77 10.69 -8.85
CA VAL A 8 25.22 9.93 -7.73
C VAL A 8 23.68 10.01 -7.69
N LEU A 9 23.10 11.16 -8.02
CA LEU A 9 21.65 11.32 -8.09
C LEU A 9 21.05 10.53 -9.25
N GLU A 10 21.74 10.49 -10.39
CA GLU A 10 21.34 9.66 -11.53
C GLU A 10 21.45 8.17 -11.21
N GLU A 11 22.57 7.73 -10.60
CA GLU A 11 22.74 6.34 -10.20
C GLU A 11 21.68 5.92 -9.17
N ALA A 12 21.47 6.73 -8.13
CA ALA A 12 20.45 6.47 -7.12
C ALA A 12 19.04 6.45 -7.72
N ALA A 13 18.72 7.36 -8.65
CA ALA A 13 17.45 7.37 -9.36
C ALA A 13 17.26 6.11 -10.23
N VAL A 14 18.30 5.67 -10.94
CA VAL A 14 18.27 4.44 -11.74
C VAL A 14 18.11 3.21 -10.86
N THR A 15 18.82 3.12 -9.73
CA THR A 15 18.65 2.00 -8.79
C THR A 15 17.25 1.98 -8.18
N ILE A 16 16.71 3.14 -7.81
CA ILE A 16 15.32 3.27 -7.34
C ILE A 16 14.34 2.80 -8.40
N MET A 17 14.52 3.19 -9.68
CA MET A 17 13.63 2.77 -10.77
C MET A 17 13.77 1.28 -11.08
N LEU A 18 15.00 0.74 -11.10
CA LEU A 18 15.30 -0.67 -11.32
C LEU A 18 14.66 -1.56 -10.23
N HIS A 19 14.56 -1.06 -9.01
CA HIS A 19 13.92 -1.79 -7.90
C HIS A 19 12.43 -1.42 -7.73
N ALA A 20 11.96 -0.33 -8.31
CA ALA A 20 10.55 0.07 -8.26
C ALA A 20 9.66 -0.86 -9.08
N ASP A 21 10.08 -1.25 -10.28
CA ASP A 21 9.29 -2.12 -11.16
C ASP A 21 8.99 -3.51 -10.54
N PRO A 22 9.96 -4.25 -9.97
CA PRO A 22 9.66 -5.52 -9.30
C PRO A 22 8.81 -5.34 -8.04
N LEU A 23 9.00 -4.27 -7.26
CA LEU A 23 8.15 -3.97 -6.10
C LEU A 23 6.71 -3.62 -6.51
N GLU A 24 6.53 -2.91 -7.63
CA GLU A 24 5.21 -2.62 -8.18
C GLU A 24 4.53 -3.90 -8.71
N GLN A 25 5.27 -4.82 -9.34
CA GLN A 25 4.75 -6.11 -9.79
C GLN A 25 4.36 -7.02 -8.61
N GLU A 26 5.18 -7.09 -7.56
CA GLU A 26 4.88 -7.85 -6.34
C GLU A 26 3.65 -7.26 -5.62
N ALA A 27 3.57 -5.93 -5.50
CA ALA A 27 2.42 -5.24 -4.93
C ALA A 27 1.14 -5.48 -5.75
N GLN A 28 1.24 -5.52 -7.09
CA GLN A 28 0.12 -5.85 -7.97
C GLN A 28 -0.32 -7.31 -7.82
N ALA A 29 0.62 -8.25 -7.75
CA ALA A 29 0.33 -9.67 -7.57
C ALA A 29 -0.34 -9.93 -6.20
N GLN A 30 0.19 -9.34 -5.13
CA GLN A 30 -0.40 -9.39 -3.79
C GLN A 30 -1.77 -8.72 -3.74
N GLY A 31 -1.93 -7.57 -4.40
CA GLY A 31 -3.21 -6.87 -4.54
C GLY A 31 -4.27 -7.72 -5.25
N GLY A 32 -3.89 -8.45 -6.31
CA GLY A 32 -4.79 -9.36 -7.02
C GLY A 32 -5.26 -10.54 -6.18
N LEU A 33 -4.37 -11.12 -5.36
CA LEU A 33 -4.75 -12.19 -4.42
C LEU A 33 -5.67 -11.66 -3.32
N GLN A 34 -5.39 -10.46 -2.80
CA GLN A 34 -6.21 -9.82 -1.78
C GLN A 34 -7.61 -9.46 -2.30
N GLU A 35 -7.72 -8.92 -3.52
CA GLU A 35 -9.02 -8.62 -4.14
C GLU A 35 -9.86 -9.90 -4.33
N ARG A 36 -9.26 -11.00 -4.80
CA ARG A 36 -9.96 -12.29 -4.93
C ARG A 36 -10.46 -12.81 -3.59
N ARG A 37 -9.68 -12.62 -2.52
CA ARG A 37 -10.10 -12.99 -1.16
C ARG A 37 -11.27 -12.12 -0.69
N MET A 38 -11.19 -10.81 -0.85
CA MET A 38 -12.29 -9.90 -0.50
C MET A 38 -13.55 -10.22 -1.29
N GLU A 39 -13.43 -10.56 -2.57
CA GLU A 39 -14.58 -10.91 -3.41
C GLU A 39 -15.30 -12.17 -2.89
N ARG A 40 -14.52 -13.19 -2.46
CA ARG A 40 -15.09 -14.37 -1.80
C ARG A 40 -15.78 -14.00 -0.48
N GLU A 41 -15.16 -13.17 0.34
CA GLU A 41 -15.75 -12.70 1.61
C GLU A 41 -17.03 -11.87 1.38
N ARG A 42 -17.10 -11.07 0.31
CA ARG A 42 -18.32 -10.34 -0.09
C ARG A 42 -19.43 -11.29 -0.49
N GLN A 43 -19.13 -12.32 -1.29
CA GLN A 43 -20.10 -13.33 -1.70
C GLN A 43 -20.64 -14.11 -0.50
N GLU A 44 -19.75 -14.54 0.40
CA GLU A 44 -20.13 -15.21 1.63
C GLU A 44 -21.02 -14.32 2.51
N LEU A 45 -20.65 -13.05 2.66
CA LEU A 45 -21.46 -12.08 3.41
C LEU A 45 -22.85 -11.89 2.79
N ALA A 46 -22.96 -11.87 1.45
CA ALA A 46 -24.24 -11.78 0.76
C ALA A 46 -25.14 -13.00 1.06
N ILE A 47 -24.57 -14.20 1.07
CA ILE A 47 -25.30 -15.44 1.41
C ILE A 47 -25.78 -15.39 2.86
N VAL A 48 -24.90 -15.00 3.81
CA VAL A 48 -25.26 -14.91 5.23
C VAL A 48 -26.33 -13.85 5.45
N ASN A 49 -26.22 -12.67 4.82
CA ASN A 49 -27.24 -11.63 4.91
C ASN A 49 -28.60 -12.10 4.36
N GLY A 50 -28.61 -12.86 3.25
CA GLY A 50 -29.85 -13.43 2.72
C GLY A 50 -30.53 -14.40 3.70
N ARG A 51 -29.73 -15.20 4.43
CA ARG A 51 -30.24 -16.08 5.48
C ARG A 51 -30.76 -15.30 6.68
N ILE A 52 -30.08 -14.24 7.10
CA ILE A 52 -30.56 -13.34 8.16
C ILE A 52 -31.90 -12.73 7.76
N GLN A 53 -32.02 -12.22 6.52
CA GLN A 53 -33.27 -11.66 6.01
C GLN A 53 -34.41 -12.69 6.03
N SER A 54 -34.17 -13.92 5.57
CA SER A 54 -35.18 -14.98 5.63
C SER A 54 -35.62 -15.30 7.06
N VAL A 55 -34.69 -15.28 8.02
CA VAL A 55 -35.01 -15.44 9.45
C VAL A 55 -35.85 -14.26 9.94
N MET A 56 -35.47 -13.02 9.61
CA MET A 56 -36.22 -11.82 9.98
C MET A 56 -37.65 -11.85 9.44
N THR A 57 -37.85 -12.22 8.18
CA THR A 57 -39.20 -12.35 7.59
C THR A 57 -40.05 -13.38 8.35
N ALA A 58 -39.49 -14.54 8.71
CA ALA A 58 -40.23 -15.52 9.51
C ALA A 58 -40.60 -14.97 10.91
N ILE A 59 -39.76 -14.11 11.49
CA ILE A 59 -40.07 -13.44 12.75
C ILE A 59 -41.20 -12.42 12.57
N GLU A 60 -41.15 -11.61 11.50
CA GLU A 60 -42.18 -10.62 11.14
C GLU A 60 -43.54 -11.28 10.87
N ASP A 61 -43.56 -12.46 10.27
CA ASP A 61 -44.76 -13.28 10.03
C ASP A 61 -45.34 -13.92 11.32
N GLY A 62 -44.76 -13.64 12.48
CA GLY A 62 -45.22 -14.13 13.77
C GLY A 62 -44.76 -15.55 14.11
N LEU A 63 -43.89 -16.16 13.30
CA LEU A 63 -43.34 -17.51 13.53
C LEU A 63 -42.15 -17.52 14.48
N TYR A 64 -42.12 -16.61 15.46
CA TYR A 64 -40.98 -16.49 16.37
C TYR A 64 -40.88 -17.70 17.31
N THR A 65 -39.79 -18.44 17.19
CA THR A 65 -39.45 -19.54 18.10
C THR A 65 -38.07 -19.35 18.71
N PRO A 66 -37.78 -19.92 19.89
CA PRO A 66 -36.43 -19.88 20.48
C PRO A 66 -35.34 -20.45 19.54
N ALA A 67 -35.69 -21.41 18.68
CA ALA A 67 -34.77 -21.97 17.70
C ALA A 67 -34.37 -20.96 16.61
N LEU A 68 -35.27 -20.07 16.19
CA LEU A 68 -34.99 -19.00 15.24
C LEU A 68 -34.04 -17.95 15.85
N LYS A 69 -34.21 -17.62 17.13
CA LYS A 69 -33.29 -16.73 17.85
C LYS A 69 -31.85 -17.27 17.83
N THR A 70 -31.67 -18.56 18.14
CA THR A 70 -30.36 -19.20 18.12
C THR A 70 -29.75 -19.21 16.71
N ARG A 71 -30.56 -19.50 15.67
CA ARG A 71 -30.11 -19.43 14.27
C ARG A 71 -29.71 -18.01 13.86
N MET A 72 -30.45 -16.99 14.30
CA MET A 72 -30.13 -15.60 14.00
C MET A 72 -28.76 -15.22 14.58
N GLN A 73 -28.53 -15.54 15.87
CA GLN A 73 -27.24 -15.33 16.52
C GLN A 73 -26.09 -16.03 15.78
N GLN A 74 -26.31 -17.27 15.36
CA GLN A 74 -25.33 -18.07 14.59
C GLN A 74 -25.03 -17.50 13.20
N LEU A 75 -25.89 -16.64 12.64
CA LEU A 75 -25.67 -15.96 11.36
C LEU A 75 -25.07 -14.57 11.56
N GLU A 76 -25.46 -13.86 12.61
CA GLU A 76 -24.96 -12.52 12.96
C GLU A 76 -23.47 -12.54 13.30
N ASP A 77 -23.00 -13.54 14.05
CA ASP A 77 -21.60 -13.67 14.44
C ASP A 77 -20.66 -13.81 13.22
N PRO A 78 -20.89 -14.73 12.27
CA PRO A 78 -20.15 -14.77 11.01
C PRO A 78 -20.28 -13.48 10.18
N ALA A 79 -21.48 -12.88 10.10
CA ALA A 79 -21.69 -11.65 9.34
C ALA A 79 -20.85 -10.48 9.89
N ALA A 80 -20.81 -10.32 11.21
CA ALA A 80 -19.98 -9.32 11.88
C ALA A 80 -18.49 -9.54 11.61
N ARG A 81 -18.03 -10.80 11.68
CA ARG A 81 -16.64 -11.17 11.36
C ARG A 81 -16.27 -10.85 9.92
N LEU A 82 -17.12 -11.21 8.96
CA LEU A 82 -16.90 -10.93 7.53
C LEU A 82 -16.87 -9.43 7.24
N ARG A 83 -17.78 -8.65 7.83
CA ARG A 83 -17.78 -7.18 7.69
C ARG A 83 -16.51 -6.55 8.24
N ALA A 84 -16.05 -7.00 9.42
CA ALA A 84 -14.81 -6.52 10.02
C ALA A 84 -13.59 -6.88 9.15
N SER A 85 -13.52 -8.12 8.65
CA SER A 85 -12.47 -8.57 7.72
C SER A 85 -12.41 -7.69 6.47
N LEU A 86 -13.56 -7.46 5.82
CA LEU A 86 -13.65 -6.61 4.63
C LEU A 86 -13.27 -5.14 4.89
N GLN A 87 -13.61 -4.60 6.06
CA GLN A 87 -13.24 -3.24 6.44
C GLN A 87 -11.71 -3.12 6.61
N ILE A 88 -11.09 -4.06 7.32
CA ILE A 88 -9.63 -4.09 7.51
C ILE A 88 -8.92 -4.30 6.17
N ALA A 89 -9.37 -5.26 5.36
CA ALA A 89 -8.77 -5.52 4.06
C ALA A 89 -8.89 -4.31 3.12
N GLY A 90 -10.05 -3.64 3.09
CA GLY A 90 -10.27 -2.45 2.26
C GLY A 90 -9.41 -1.26 2.67
N THR A 91 -9.20 -1.04 3.98
CA THR A 91 -8.30 0.02 4.46
C THR A 91 -6.85 -0.27 4.12
N HIS A 92 -6.39 -1.51 4.32
CA HIS A 92 -5.05 -1.96 3.95
C HIS A 92 -4.79 -1.81 2.44
N GLN A 93 -5.72 -2.25 1.61
CA GLN A 93 -5.60 -2.15 0.16
C GLN A 93 -5.54 -0.69 -0.32
N ARG A 94 -6.33 0.22 0.27
CA ARG A 94 -6.22 1.65 -0.05
C ARG A 94 -4.85 2.21 0.33
N ALA A 95 -4.29 1.82 1.47
CA ALA A 95 -2.96 2.25 1.89
C ALA A 95 -1.86 1.75 0.92
N VAL A 96 -1.89 0.46 0.59
CA VAL A 96 -0.92 -0.19 -0.32
C VAL A 96 -0.98 0.41 -1.74
N LEU A 97 -2.18 0.67 -2.27
CA LEU A 97 -2.33 1.25 -3.61
C LEU A 97 -1.93 2.74 -3.68
N THR A 98 -1.91 3.44 -2.55
CA THR A 98 -1.70 4.90 -2.51
C THR A 98 -0.25 5.29 -2.22
N ALA A 99 0.49 4.53 -1.41
CA ALA A 99 1.81 4.94 -0.92
C ALA A 99 2.96 4.84 -1.95
N PRO A 100 3.16 3.72 -2.68
CA PRO A 100 4.30 3.57 -3.61
C PRO A 100 4.11 4.39 -4.89
N ARG A 101 2.88 4.41 -5.43
CA ARG A 101 2.52 5.08 -6.69
C ARG A 101 2.76 6.59 -6.68
N ARG A 102 2.59 7.24 -5.53
CA ARG A 102 2.78 8.70 -5.41
C ARG A 102 4.26 9.07 -5.56
N PHE A 103 5.16 8.31 -4.95
CA PHE A 103 6.59 8.60 -5.03
C PHE A 103 7.14 8.32 -6.44
N THR A 104 6.88 7.14 -7.00
CA THR A 104 7.40 6.76 -8.33
C THR A 104 6.89 7.71 -9.42
N THR A 105 5.60 8.04 -9.41
CA THR A 105 5.01 8.99 -10.36
C THR A 105 5.56 10.41 -10.20
N GLN A 106 5.69 10.90 -8.96
CA GLN A 106 6.22 12.25 -8.72
C GLN A 106 7.72 12.38 -9.01
N ALA A 107 8.49 11.30 -8.83
CA ALA A 107 9.94 11.29 -9.02
C ALA A 107 10.33 11.15 -10.50
N ARG A 108 9.48 10.52 -11.32
CA ARG A 108 9.76 10.25 -12.74
C ARG A 108 10.06 11.50 -13.55
N LYS A 109 9.27 12.57 -13.37
CA LYS A 109 9.44 13.85 -14.09
C LYS A 109 10.75 14.58 -13.72
N PRO A 110 11.08 14.81 -12.44
CA PRO A 110 12.34 15.45 -12.09
C PRO A 110 13.57 14.58 -12.39
N ILE A 111 13.49 13.24 -12.30
CA ILE A 111 14.58 12.35 -12.73
C ILE A 111 14.86 12.52 -14.23
N ALA A 112 13.81 12.57 -15.06
CA ALA A 112 13.97 12.81 -16.49
C ALA A 112 14.57 14.20 -16.79
N ALA A 113 14.14 15.23 -16.05
CA ALA A 113 14.65 16.59 -16.21
C ALA A 113 16.14 16.71 -15.85
N LEU A 114 16.61 16.00 -14.82
CA LEU A 114 18.05 16.00 -14.46
C LEU A 114 18.95 15.41 -15.54
N ARG A 115 18.46 14.47 -16.35
CA ARG A 115 19.23 13.88 -17.46
C ARG A 115 19.47 14.86 -18.60
N GLU A 116 18.57 15.82 -18.77
CA GLU A 116 18.62 16.79 -19.87
C GLU A 116 19.29 18.11 -19.45
N ARG A 117 19.13 18.50 -18.18
CA ARG A 117 19.65 19.77 -17.68
C ARG A 117 19.99 19.70 -16.19
N ASP A 118 21.14 20.26 -15.86
CA ASP A 118 21.57 20.41 -14.47
C ASP A 118 20.89 21.63 -13.84
N ASP A 119 19.68 21.41 -13.34
CA ASP A 119 18.85 22.43 -12.71
C ASP A 119 18.83 22.25 -11.19
N THR A 120 19.36 23.23 -10.47
CA THR A 120 19.46 23.23 -9.01
C THR A 120 18.09 23.09 -8.34
N GLU A 121 17.02 23.63 -8.95
CA GLU A 121 15.66 23.51 -8.42
C GLU A 121 15.17 22.05 -8.49
N THR A 122 15.44 21.37 -9.61
CA THR A 122 15.12 19.96 -9.80
C THR A 122 15.91 19.05 -8.82
N VAL A 123 17.18 19.33 -8.59
CA VAL A 123 18.02 18.62 -7.59
C VAL A 123 17.45 18.79 -6.18
N LEU A 124 17.08 20.02 -5.79
CA LEU A 124 16.50 20.29 -4.47
C LEU A 124 15.14 19.62 -4.29
N LYS A 125 14.32 19.56 -5.35
CA LYS A 125 13.02 18.88 -5.33
C LYS A 125 13.20 17.38 -5.10
N LEU A 126 14.12 16.73 -5.80
CA LEU A 126 14.41 15.31 -5.60
C LEU A 126 14.99 15.02 -4.22
N ARG A 127 15.92 15.86 -3.73
CA ARG A 127 16.46 15.75 -2.37
C ARG A 127 15.36 15.82 -1.30
N ARG A 128 14.37 16.71 -1.46
CA ARG A 128 13.23 16.81 -0.54
C ARG A 128 12.34 15.56 -0.58
N MET A 129 12.21 14.91 -1.73
CA MET A 129 11.43 13.69 -1.89
C MET A 129 12.14 12.45 -1.31
N ILE A 130 13.44 12.32 -1.55
CA ILE A 130 14.26 11.17 -1.13
C ILE A 130 14.59 11.26 0.38
N GLY A 131 14.68 12.47 0.94
CA GLY A 131 15.03 12.69 2.33
C GLY A 131 16.56 12.72 2.57
N PRO A 132 17.00 12.64 3.84
CA PRO A 132 18.43 12.72 4.16
C PRO A 132 19.20 11.49 3.67
N VAL A 133 20.24 11.74 2.87
CA VAL A 133 21.20 10.74 2.40
C VAL A 133 22.43 10.78 3.30
N ALA A 134 22.78 9.66 3.93
CA ALA A 134 24.01 9.53 4.68
C ALA A 134 25.14 9.05 3.76
N MET A 135 26.25 9.79 3.77
CA MET A 135 27.50 9.41 3.11
C MET A 135 28.43 8.75 4.12
N THR A 136 28.84 7.53 3.85
CA THR A 136 29.91 6.85 4.59
C THR A 136 31.06 6.55 3.64
N PRO A 137 32.32 6.81 4.01
CA PRO A 137 33.46 6.41 3.20
C PRO A 137 33.46 4.89 3.03
N ALA A 138 33.60 4.41 1.79
CA ALA A 138 33.69 2.98 1.52
C ALA A 138 35.06 2.47 1.99
N ALA A 139 35.08 1.38 2.76
CA ALA A 139 36.33 0.83 3.25
C ALA A 139 37.21 0.35 2.08
N GLY A 140 38.35 1.01 1.88
CA GLY A 140 39.46 0.51 1.07
C GLY A 140 39.70 1.15 -0.30
N GLN A 141 38.82 2.01 -0.81
CA GLN A 141 39.09 2.81 -2.03
C GLN A 141 38.44 4.19 -1.89
N SER A 142 38.89 5.16 -2.70
CA SER A 142 38.36 6.52 -2.81
C SER A 142 36.92 6.55 -3.35
N GLY A 143 36.01 5.85 -2.67
CA GLY A 143 34.61 5.72 -3.02
C GLY A 143 33.73 6.09 -1.84
N LEU A 144 32.60 6.71 -2.13
CA LEU A 144 31.60 7.10 -1.15
C LEU A 144 30.45 6.08 -1.21
N ARG A 145 30.08 5.51 -0.07
CA ARG A 145 28.88 4.68 0.08
C ARG A 145 27.73 5.57 0.55
N PHE A 146 26.63 5.54 -0.17
CA PHE A 146 25.45 6.34 0.15
C PHE A 146 24.34 5.44 0.68
N THR A 147 23.74 5.80 1.81
CA THR A 147 22.59 5.09 2.38
C THR A 147 21.45 6.06 2.67
N LEU A 148 20.23 5.69 2.30
CA LEU A 148 19.05 6.48 2.64
C LEU A 148 18.74 6.30 4.12
N ARG A 149 18.71 7.40 4.88
CA ARG A 149 18.20 7.34 6.25
C ARG A 149 16.68 7.32 6.19
N THR A 150 16.09 6.21 6.61
CA THR A 150 14.63 6.15 6.80
C THR A 150 14.24 7.24 7.79
N ARG A 151 13.36 8.15 7.35
CA ARG A 151 12.75 9.13 8.25
C ARG A 151 11.90 8.31 9.22
N ARG A 152 12.28 8.25 10.50
CA ARG A 152 11.34 7.79 11.53
C ARG A 152 10.13 8.72 11.43
N VAL A 153 8.99 8.17 11.02
CA VAL A 153 7.71 8.85 11.22
C VAL A 153 7.55 8.88 12.73
N CYS A 154 7.71 10.07 13.33
CA CYS A 154 7.24 10.29 14.68
C CYS A 154 5.72 10.21 14.59
N GLU A 155 5.15 9.08 15.03
CA GLU A 155 3.74 9.00 15.38
C GLU A 155 3.49 10.02 16.49
N GLY A 156 2.56 10.95 16.23
CA GLY A 156 2.07 11.95 17.16
C GLY A 156 0.55 11.98 17.09
#